data_AF-A0A096P962-F1
#
_entry.id   AF-A0A096P962-F1
#
_cell.length_a   1.000
_cell.length_b   1.000
_cell.length_c   1.000
_cell.angle_alpha   90.00
_cell.angle_beta   90.00
_cell.angle_gamma   90.00
#
_symmetry.space_group_name_H-M   'P 1'
#
loop_
_entity.id
_entity.type
_entity.pdbx_description
1 polymer ?
#
loop_
_entity_poly.entity_id
_entity_poly.type
_entity_poly.pdbx_seq_one_letter_code
_entity_poly.pdbx_strand_id
1 'polypeptide(L)'
;MAAAKRPSKRASSKSAPKRSTRSTPRGFTLPSIPIVNPLSVLSKIDVVGGATGTLTSLQSVRGVKQVLERIGMYGAATVVAFSVVSQAHFGGAGNGNMNKALGLTGKTTGVLAVVSDAYFGNPLWAYLQTMCGVMGIFNMAPGSDFPAHFTAFTLALHANTVLAASSFGVRETIIRNAMAFKYANAVALFCTTAKAKSMFSSRKVAALKKCAATVPVLMMNFLFMQGASMAKFAAAGMKGPGILGPVAGLIFHPLFGVTSAMFSLAYLSGFSGRRASIFLFFQFLIVTISITPQLVQPWGRAMTALHLGQLMVFANECIPKDSLIPRF
;
A
#
# COMPACT_ATOMS: atom_id res chain seq x y z
N MET A 1 -53.90 12.08 70.95
CA MET A 1 -53.69 13.54 70.94
C MET A 1 -53.09 13.96 69.60
N ALA A 2 -53.61 15.07 69.06
CA ALA A 2 -53.28 15.88 67.88
C ALA A 2 -51.82 15.85 67.36
N ALA A 3 -51.46 16.26 66.13
CA ALA A 3 -52.12 16.61 64.87
C ALA A 3 -50.98 16.76 63.82
N ALA A 4 -51.36 16.77 62.55
CA ALA A 4 -50.52 16.70 61.35
C ALA A 4 -49.50 17.85 61.14
N LYS A 5 -48.47 17.57 60.31
CA LYS A 5 -47.99 18.46 59.22
C LYS A 5 -47.15 17.69 58.19
N ARG A 6 -47.69 17.58 56.96
CA ARG A 6 -46.97 17.53 55.66
C ARG A 6 -47.30 18.86 54.93
N PRO A 7 -46.70 19.27 53.78
CA PRO A 7 -45.74 18.62 52.87
C PRO A 7 -44.54 19.52 52.48
N SER A 8 -43.55 19.08 51.67
CA SER A 8 -43.41 19.56 50.28
C SER A 8 -42.12 19.02 49.59
N LYS A 9 -42.31 18.42 48.39
CA LYS A 9 -41.51 18.41 47.13
C LYS A 9 -39.97 18.54 47.25
N ARG A 10 -39.16 17.68 46.61
CA ARG A 10 -39.07 17.51 45.14
C ARG A 10 -38.23 16.27 44.78
N ALA A 11 -38.70 15.54 43.78
CA ALA A 11 -38.00 14.45 43.12
C ALA A 11 -36.82 14.94 42.27
N SER A 12 -35.70 14.20 42.28
CA SER A 12 -35.06 13.69 41.05
C SER A 12 -33.92 12.73 41.41
N SER A 13 -34.21 11.44 41.44
CA SER A 13 -33.17 10.40 41.32
C SER A 13 -32.72 10.36 39.86
N LYS A 14 -31.66 11.10 39.51
CA LYS A 14 -30.95 10.84 38.25
C LYS A 14 -30.14 9.57 38.43
N SER A 15 -30.65 8.49 37.83
CA SER A 15 -29.95 7.24 37.60
C SER A 15 -28.62 7.51 36.90
N ALA A 16 -27.52 7.20 37.58
CA ALA A 16 -26.21 7.11 36.93
C ALA A 16 -26.28 6.02 35.85
N PRO A 17 -25.79 6.28 34.62
CA PRO A 17 -25.79 5.27 33.58
C PRO A 17 -24.82 4.16 33.99
N LYS A 18 -25.35 2.94 34.15
CA LYS A 18 -24.56 1.72 34.31
C LYS A 18 -23.55 1.66 33.17
N ARG A 19 -22.28 1.92 33.49
CA ARG A 19 -21.14 1.76 32.61
C ARG A 19 -21.08 0.28 32.22
N SER A 20 -21.51 -0.02 31.00
CA SER A 20 -21.36 -1.34 30.39
C SER A 20 -19.88 -1.70 30.39
N THR A 21 -19.49 -2.59 31.30
CA THR A 21 -18.21 -3.29 31.26
C THR A 21 -18.29 -4.24 30.07
N ARG A 22 -17.87 -3.72 28.91
CA ARG A 22 -17.69 -4.50 27.69
C ARG A 22 -16.78 -5.67 28.05
N SER A 23 -17.35 -6.88 28.05
CA SER A 23 -16.58 -8.12 28.19
C SER A 23 -15.49 -8.11 27.12
N THR A 24 -14.24 -8.21 27.56
CA THR A 24 -13.12 -8.55 26.68
C THR A 24 -13.49 -9.86 25.97
N PRO A 25 -13.47 -9.92 24.64
CA PRO A 25 -13.68 -11.18 23.93
C PRO A 25 -12.63 -12.17 24.42
N ARG A 26 -13.06 -13.20 25.15
CA ARG A 26 -12.20 -14.33 25.52
C ARG A 26 -11.76 -15.01 24.22
N GLY A 27 -10.44 -15.12 24.04
CA GLY A 27 -9.84 -16.07 23.12
C GLY A 27 -9.90 -15.71 21.64
N PHE A 28 -9.33 -14.57 21.23
CA PHE A 28 -8.75 -14.50 19.89
C PHE A 28 -7.31 -15.02 19.98
N THR A 29 -7.16 -16.34 19.99
CA THR A 29 -5.85 -16.96 19.78
C THR A 29 -5.44 -16.64 18.36
N LEU A 30 -4.45 -15.77 18.18
CA LEU A 30 -3.84 -15.54 16.88
C LEU A 30 -3.36 -16.92 16.37
N PRO A 31 -3.83 -17.39 15.20
CA PRO A 31 -3.39 -18.67 14.69
C PRO A 31 -1.87 -18.63 14.54
N SER A 32 -1.17 -19.58 15.16
CA SER A 32 0.27 -19.74 14.99
C SER A 32 0.55 -19.95 13.50
N ILE A 33 1.28 -19.01 12.90
CA ILE A 33 1.73 -19.16 11.52
C ILE A 33 2.96 -20.08 11.60
N PRO A 34 2.95 -21.26 10.96
CA PRO A 34 4.18 -22.02 10.81
C PRO A 34 5.17 -21.11 10.07
N ILE A 35 6.25 -20.74 10.76
CA ILE A 35 7.34 -19.97 10.15
C ILE A 35 8.03 -20.93 9.19
N VAL A 36 7.63 -20.87 7.91
CA VAL A 36 8.31 -21.63 6.87
C VAL A 36 9.75 -21.12 6.82
N ASN A 37 10.72 -22.03 6.97
CA ASN A 37 12.13 -21.66 6.84
C ASN A 37 12.33 -21.03 5.45
N PRO A 38 12.73 -19.74 5.36
CA PRO A 38 12.90 -19.06 4.07
C PRO A 38 13.77 -19.85 3.09
N LEU A 39 14.82 -20.50 3.60
CA LEU A 39 15.76 -21.30 2.81
C LEU A 39 15.10 -22.54 2.20
N SER A 40 14.11 -23.12 2.88
CA SER A 40 13.35 -24.27 2.34
C SER A 40 12.49 -23.87 1.14
N VAL A 41 11.98 -22.64 1.10
CA VAL A 41 11.26 -22.10 -0.07
C VAL A 41 12.23 -21.82 -1.20
N LEU A 42 13.44 -21.31 -0.89
CA LEU A 42 14.49 -21.08 -1.89
C LEU A 42 14.94 -22.38 -2.57
N SER A 43 14.90 -23.51 -1.85
CA SER A 43 15.25 -24.82 -2.40
C SER A 43 14.23 -25.39 -3.41
N LYS A 44 13.02 -24.82 -3.47
CA LYS A 44 11.91 -25.25 -4.35
C LYS A 44 11.57 -24.22 -5.41
N ILE A 45 12.48 -23.31 -5.74
CA ILE A 45 12.28 -22.30 -6.76
C ILE A 45 12.32 -22.95 -8.14
N ASP A 46 11.29 -22.68 -8.94
CA ASP A 46 11.27 -23.00 -10.36
C ASP A 46 11.59 -21.74 -11.18
N VAL A 47 12.90 -21.46 -11.30
CA VAL A 47 13.39 -20.27 -12.01
C VAL A 47 13.05 -20.35 -13.50
N VAL A 48 13.35 -21.50 -14.12
CA VAL A 48 13.20 -21.69 -15.57
C VAL A 48 11.73 -21.72 -15.96
N GLY A 49 10.89 -22.48 -15.23
CA GLY A 49 9.46 -22.54 -15.49
C GLY A 49 8.76 -21.21 -15.22
N GLY A 50 9.11 -20.51 -14.13
CA GLY A 50 8.58 -19.17 -13.83
C GLY A 50 8.94 -18.13 -14.91
N ALA A 51 10.21 -18.10 -15.32
CA ALA A 51 10.68 -17.20 -16.39
C ALA A 51 9.98 -17.50 -17.73
N THR A 52 9.94 -18.77 -18.14
CA THR A 52 9.31 -19.19 -19.40
C THR A 52 7.80 -18.92 -19.40
N GLY A 53 7.12 -19.20 -18.30
CA GLY A 53 5.71 -18.88 -18.14
C GLY A 53 5.42 -17.38 -18.14
N THR A 54 6.32 -16.57 -17.60
CA THR A 54 6.22 -15.11 -17.66
C THR A 54 6.46 -14.59 -19.08
N LEU A 55 7.45 -15.11 -19.81
CA LEU A 55 7.66 -14.78 -21.23
C LEU A 55 6.42 -15.14 -22.07
N THR A 56 5.84 -16.32 -21.85
CA THR A 56 4.60 -16.74 -22.50
C THR A 56 3.44 -15.80 -22.17
N SER A 57 3.32 -15.37 -20.91
CA SER A 57 2.29 -14.40 -20.51
C SER A 57 2.42 -13.07 -21.26
N LEU A 58 3.65 -12.59 -21.50
CA LEU A 58 3.91 -11.36 -22.23
C LEU A 58 3.48 -11.41 -23.71
N GLN A 59 3.22 -12.60 -24.27
CA GLN A 59 2.72 -12.76 -25.64
C GLN A 59 1.23 -12.43 -25.79
N SER A 60 0.53 -12.12 -24.69
CA SER A 60 -0.89 -11.75 -24.71
C SER A 60 -1.17 -10.50 -23.89
N VAL A 61 -2.17 -9.70 -24.30
CA VAL A 61 -2.59 -8.50 -23.56
C VAL A 61 -2.99 -8.85 -22.11
N ARG A 62 -3.75 -9.94 -21.94
CA ARG A 62 -4.14 -10.43 -20.62
C ARG A 62 -2.93 -10.77 -19.76
N GLY A 63 -1.96 -11.49 -20.30
CA GLY A 63 -0.78 -11.87 -19.55
C GLY A 63 0.14 -10.68 -19.25
N VAL A 64 0.24 -9.67 -20.13
CA VAL A 64 0.92 -8.39 -19.85
C VAL A 64 0.29 -7.72 -18.63
N LYS A 65 -1.04 -7.63 -18.53
CA LYS A 65 -1.70 -7.08 -17.35
C LYS A 65 -1.36 -7.85 -16.08
N GLN A 66 -1.35 -9.18 -16.15
CA GLN A 66 -0.98 -10.02 -15.00
C GLN A 66 0.48 -9.82 -14.57
N VAL A 67 1.40 -9.59 -15.51
CA VAL A 67 2.79 -9.25 -15.20
C VAL A 67 2.87 -7.87 -14.56
N LEU A 68 2.19 -6.86 -15.11
CA LEU A 68 2.16 -5.50 -14.55
C LEU A 68 1.56 -5.49 -13.14
N GLU A 69 0.53 -6.28 -12.87
CA GLU A 69 -0.06 -6.41 -11.53
C GLU A 69 0.97 -6.98 -10.54
N ARG A 70 1.71 -8.02 -10.93
CA ARG A 70 2.81 -8.58 -10.12
C ARG A 70 3.93 -7.56 -9.87
N ILE A 71 4.37 -6.83 -10.91
CA ILE A 71 5.34 -5.74 -10.77
C ILE A 71 4.81 -4.68 -9.79
N GLY A 72 3.54 -4.30 -9.92
CA GLY A 72 2.93 -3.30 -9.06
C GLY A 72 2.85 -3.74 -7.59
N MET A 73 2.54 -5.00 -7.32
CA MET A 73 2.45 -5.53 -5.97
C MET A 73 3.81 -5.72 -5.29
N TYR A 74 4.79 -6.31 -6.00
CA TYR A 74 6.09 -6.70 -5.43
C TYR A 74 7.19 -5.67 -5.65
N GLY A 75 7.12 -4.87 -6.71
CA GLY A 75 8.22 -4.04 -7.20
C GLY A 75 8.72 -3.01 -6.20
N ALA A 76 7.83 -2.42 -5.39
CA ALA A 76 8.22 -1.36 -4.47
C ALA A 76 9.22 -1.81 -3.40
N ALA A 77 8.95 -2.95 -2.74
CA ALA A 77 9.87 -3.52 -1.77
C ALA A 77 11.12 -4.07 -2.45
N THR A 78 10.96 -4.70 -3.62
CA THR A 78 12.06 -5.26 -4.42
C THR A 78 13.08 -4.22 -4.81
N VAL A 79 12.64 -3.06 -5.32
CA VAL A 79 13.49 -1.96 -5.78
C VAL A 79 14.29 -1.36 -4.62
N VAL A 80 13.63 -1.12 -3.47
CA VAL A 80 14.28 -0.55 -2.27
C VAL A 80 15.25 -1.54 -1.62
N ALA A 81 14.96 -2.83 -1.67
CA ALA A 81 15.86 -3.86 -1.18
C ALA A 81 17.05 -4.06 -2.13
N PHE A 82 16.79 -4.09 -3.44
CA PHE A 82 17.83 -4.26 -4.45
C PHE A 82 18.81 -3.09 -4.50
N SER A 83 18.42 -1.86 -4.17
CA SER A 83 19.37 -0.75 -4.08
C SER A 83 20.44 -0.97 -3.00
N VAL A 84 20.10 -1.65 -1.90
CA VAL A 84 21.06 -2.04 -0.85
C VAL A 84 22.03 -3.09 -1.38
N VAL A 85 21.50 -4.14 -2.03
CA VAL A 85 22.30 -5.19 -2.68
C VAL A 85 23.22 -4.59 -3.75
N SER A 86 22.69 -3.68 -4.56
CA SER A 86 23.41 -3.00 -5.63
C SER A 86 24.50 -2.08 -5.11
N GLN A 87 24.27 -1.40 -3.99
CA GLN A 87 25.33 -0.63 -3.33
C GLN A 87 26.46 -1.54 -2.82
N ALA A 88 26.12 -2.67 -2.20
CA ALA A 88 27.11 -3.58 -1.62
C ALA A 88 27.97 -4.31 -2.65
N HIS A 89 27.41 -4.65 -3.83
CA HIS A 89 28.08 -5.53 -4.80
C HIS A 89 28.35 -4.91 -6.17
N PHE A 90 27.62 -3.86 -6.55
CA PHE A 90 27.65 -3.32 -7.91
C PHE A 90 27.95 -1.81 -7.95
N GLY A 91 28.41 -1.22 -6.83
CA GLY A 91 28.72 0.21 -6.75
C GLY A 91 27.49 1.13 -6.89
N GLY A 92 26.28 0.62 -6.66
CA GLY A 92 25.04 1.38 -6.76
C GLY A 92 24.92 2.48 -5.70
N ALA A 93 24.09 3.50 -5.98
CA ALA A 93 23.91 4.66 -5.10
C ALA A 93 23.20 4.38 -3.75
N GLY A 94 22.64 3.17 -3.58
CA GLY A 94 21.95 2.78 -2.35
C GLY A 94 20.67 3.56 -2.07
N ASN A 95 20.32 3.65 -0.77
CA ASN A 95 19.11 4.32 -0.30
C ASN A 95 19.35 5.73 0.26
N GLY A 96 20.58 6.24 0.26
CA GLY A 96 20.93 7.50 0.92
C GLY A 96 20.10 8.70 0.45
N ASN A 97 19.94 8.86 -0.87
CA ASN A 97 19.15 9.93 -1.46
C ASN A 97 17.65 9.81 -1.14
N MET A 98 17.11 8.60 -1.15
CA MET A 98 15.73 8.34 -0.71
C MET A 98 15.56 8.69 0.77
N ASN A 99 16.46 8.22 1.63
CA ASN A 99 16.39 8.45 3.08
C ASN A 99 16.40 9.95 3.37
N LYS A 100 17.28 10.70 2.72
CA LYS A 100 17.32 12.17 2.83
C LYS A 100 16.02 12.83 2.34
N ALA A 101 15.53 12.45 1.16
CA ALA A 101 14.31 13.02 0.58
C ALA A 101 13.03 12.70 1.37
N LEU A 102 13.04 11.63 2.16
CA LEU A 102 11.93 11.25 3.04
C LEU A 102 12.18 11.65 4.50
N GLY A 103 13.28 12.36 4.80
CA GLY A 103 13.64 12.75 6.17
C GLY A 103 13.83 11.55 7.11
N LEU A 104 14.24 10.39 6.61
CA LEU A 104 14.41 9.20 7.44
C LEU A 104 15.63 9.37 8.35
N THR A 105 15.41 9.24 9.65
CA THR A 105 16.40 9.54 10.70
C THR A 105 17.33 8.35 10.99
N GLY A 106 17.10 7.21 10.35
CA GLY A 106 17.76 5.94 10.67
C GLY A 106 17.25 5.29 11.97
N LYS A 107 16.36 5.95 12.71
CA LYS A 107 15.67 5.39 13.87
C LYS A 107 14.36 4.75 13.44
N THR A 108 13.92 3.75 14.17
CA THR A 108 12.56 3.20 14.07
C THR A 108 11.71 3.68 15.24
N THR A 109 10.38 3.70 15.08
CA THR A 109 9.45 4.09 16.14
C THR A 109 8.23 3.17 16.21
N GLY A 110 7.44 3.32 17.26
CA GLY A 110 6.22 2.57 17.49
C GLY A 110 6.44 1.20 18.12
N VAL A 111 5.33 0.47 18.33
CA VAL A 111 5.30 -0.80 19.07
C VAL A 111 6.14 -1.90 18.39
N LEU A 112 6.37 -1.78 17.08
CA LEU A 112 7.15 -2.74 16.29
C LEU A 112 8.60 -2.28 16.04
N ALA A 113 9.09 -1.24 16.72
CA ALA A 113 10.44 -0.69 16.53
C ALA A 113 11.54 -1.76 16.66
N VAL A 114 11.52 -2.56 17.74
CA VAL A 114 12.53 -3.62 17.99
C VAL A 114 12.57 -4.65 16.87
N VAL A 115 11.39 -5.07 16.37
CA VAL A 115 11.29 -6.00 15.24
C VAL A 115 11.83 -5.35 13.96
N SER A 116 11.54 -4.07 13.77
CA SER A 116 12.01 -3.28 12.64
C SER A 116 13.52 -3.08 12.65
N ASP A 117 14.12 -2.80 13.80
CA ASP A 117 15.57 -2.67 13.95
C ASP A 117 16.28 -3.99 13.64
N ALA A 118 15.77 -5.11 14.17
CA ALA A 118 16.31 -6.44 13.86
C ALA A 118 16.17 -6.79 12.37
N TYR A 119 15.10 -6.33 11.73
CA TYR A 119 14.79 -6.63 10.33
C TYR A 119 15.54 -5.73 9.34
N PHE A 120 15.49 -4.41 9.49
CA PHE A 120 16.18 -3.49 8.57
C PHE A 120 17.65 -3.28 8.92
N GLY A 121 18.07 -3.59 10.15
CA GLY A 121 19.47 -3.53 10.56
C GLY A 121 20.32 -4.72 10.09
N ASN A 122 19.70 -5.83 9.67
CA ASN A 122 20.42 -6.98 9.13
C ASN A 122 20.34 -6.99 7.59
N PRO A 123 21.49 -6.91 6.88
CA PRO A 123 21.52 -6.81 5.42
C PRO A 123 20.93 -8.05 4.72
N LEU A 124 20.94 -9.24 5.36
CA LEU A 124 20.39 -10.48 4.82
C LEU A 124 18.93 -10.31 4.37
N TRP A 125 18.14 -9.53 5.10
CA TRP A 125 16.73 -9.32 4.79
C TRP A 125 16.52 -8.50 3.51
N ALA A 126 17.48 -7.66 3.12
CA ALA A 126 17.45 -7.00 1.83
C ALA A 126 17.62 -8.01 0.69
N TYR A 127 18.57 -8.94 0.79
CA TYR A 127 18.74 -10.01 -0.20
C TYR A 127 17.48 -10.88 -0.29
N LEU A 128 16.94 -11.30 0.85
CA LEU A 128 15.74 -12.13 0.87
C LEU A 128 14.53 -11.38 0.29
N GLN A 129 14.37 -10.09 0.57
CA GLN A 129 13.30 -9.28 -0.04
C GLN A 129 13.48 -9.12 -1.54
N THR A 130 14.72 -8.93 -2.03
CA THR A 130 15.00 -8.92 -3.46
C THR A 130 14.60 -10.25 -4.09
N MET A 131 14.99 -11.38 -3.49
CA MET A 131 14.65 -12.72 -3.99
C MET A 131 13.14 -12.97 -3.99
N CYS A 132 12.45 -12.76 -2.86
CA CYS A 132 10.99 -12.88 -2.76
C CYS A 132 10.28 -11.97 -3.77
N GLY A 133 10.80 -10.76 -3.96
CA GLY A 133 10.32 -9.81 -4.96
C GLY A 133 10.39 -10.37 -6.38
N VAL A 134 11.57 -10.82 -6.79
CA VAL A 134 11.81 -11.44 -8.11
C VAL A 134 10.94 -12.70 -8.28
N MET A 135 10.89 -13.57 -7.27
CA MET A 135 10.05 -14.77 -7.27
C MET A 135 8.57 -14.44 -7.45
N GLY A 136 8.07 -13.40 -6.78
CA GLY A 136 6.68 -12.94 -6.92
C GLY A 136 6.40 -12.31 -8.29
N ILE A 137 7.33 -11.52 -8.82
CA ILE A 137 7.21 -10.88 -10.14
C ILE A 137 7.17 -11.91 -11.26
N PHE A 138 8.11 -12.86 -11.25
CA PHE A 138 8.26 -13.87 -12.29
C PHE A 138 7.50 -15.17 -12.01
N ASN A 139 6.73 -15.24 -10.91
CA ASN A 139 5.98 -16.43 -10.51
C ASN A 139 6.86 -17.70 -10.41
N MET A 140 8.06 -17.56 -9.83
CA MET A 140 9.05 -18.64 -9.70
C MET A 140 8.80 -19.55 -8.47
N ALA A 141 7.73 -19.30 -7.71
CA ALA A 141 7.37 -20.07 -6.52
C ALA A 141 5.91 -20.54 -6.59
N PRO A 142 5.53 -21.32 -7.63
CA PRO A 142 4.16 -21.75 -7.79
C PRO A 142 3.71 -22.56 -6.55
N GLY A 143 2.60 -22.14 -5.95
CA GLY A 143 2.02 -22.80 -4.77
C GLY A 143 2.59 -22.36 -3.41
N SER A 144 3.52 -21.39 -3.37
CA SER A 144 4.02 -20.80 -2.12
C SER A 144 3.47 -19.40 -1.89
N ASP A 145 2.84 -19.18 -0.73
CA ASP A 145 2.42 -17.84 -0.28
C ASP A 145 3.57 -17.03 0.35
N PHE A 146 4.75 -17.64 0.51
CA PHE A 146 5.87 -17.02 1.23
C PHE A 146 6.31 -15.67 0.63
N PRO A 147 6.51 -15.52 -0.70
CA PRO A 147 6.87 -14.23 -1.29
C PRO A 147 5.85 -13.13 -0.99
N ALA A 148 4.56 -13.47 -1.02
CA ALA A 148 3.46 -12.55 -0.75
C ALA A 148 3.44 -12.12 0.71
N HIS A 149 3.52 -13.07 1.65
CA HIS A 149 3.57 -12.78 3.09
C HIS A 149 4.79 -11.96 3.47
N PHE A 150 5.96 -12.36 2.98
CA PHE A 150 7.23 -11.71 3.27
C PHE A 150 7.22 -10.25 2.77
N THR A 151 6.79 -10.04 1.52
CA THR A 151 6.69 -8.69 0.96
C THR A 151 5.64 -7.82 1.66
N ALA A 152 4.48 -8.39 1.99
CA ALA A 152 3.44 -7.69 2.74
C ALA A 152 3.95 -7.26 4.12
N PHE A 153 4.66 -8.15 4.82
CA PHE A 153 5.29 -7.86 6.10
C PHE A 153 6.32 -6.73 5.99
N THR A 154 7.23 -6.80 5.01
CA THR A 154 8.23 -5.74 4.77
C THR A 154 7.59 -4.37 4.55
N LEU A 155 6.56 -4.31 3.70
CA LEU A 155 5.87 -3.06 3.40
C LEU A 155 5.15 -2.50 4.63
N ALA A 156 4.44 -3.34 5.38
CA ALA A 156 3.71 -2.94 6.57
C ALA A 156 4.66 -2.52 7.71
N LEU A 157 5.75 -3.25 7.92
CA LEU A 157 6.76 -2.94 8.94
C LEU A 157 7.44 -1.60 8.61
N HIS A 158 7.89 -1.43 7.37
CA HIS A 158 8.50 -0.18 6.92
C HIS A 158 7.57 1.03 7.05
N ALA A 159 6.28 0.86 6.75
CA ALA A 159 5.28 1.93 6.91
C ALA A 159 5.08 2.30 8.39
N ASN A 160 4.89 1.30 9.27
CA ASN A 160 4.60 1.53 10.69
C ASN A 160 5.76 2.11 11.49
N THR A 161 7.00 1.86 11.07
CA THR A 161 8.17 2.07 11.96
C THR A 161 9.21 3.01 11.36
N VAL A 162 9.62 2.79 10.10
CA VAL A 162 10.66 3.59 9.44
C VAL A 162 10.08 4.91 8.94
N LEU A 163 8.99 4.87 8.17
CA LEU A 163 8.35 6.10 7.68
C LEU A 163 7.77 6.92 8.82
N ALA A 164 7.19 6.26 9.83
CA ALA A 164 6.64 6.94 11.00
C ALA A 164 7.71 7.70 11.81
N ALA A 165 8.98 7.28 11.75
CA ALA A 165 10.12 7.92 12.41
C ALA A 165 10.79 9.02 11.55
N SER A 166 10.20 9.40 10.42
CA SER A 166 10.67 10.50 9.59
C SER A 166 10.74 11.81 10.40
N SER A 167 11.80 12.60 10.20
CA SER A 167 11.97 13.95 10.76
C SER A 167 10.96 14.95 10.22
N PHE A 168 10.33 14.65 9.09
CA PHE A 168 9.20 15.41 8.56
C PHE A 168 7.93 15.16 9.41
N GLY A 169 7.88 14.02 10.11
CA GLY A 169 6.78 13.61 10.95
C GLY A 169 5.60 13.05 10.15
N VAL A 170 4.75 12.29 10.84
CA VAL A 170 3.56 11.65 10.27
C VAL A 170 2.46 12.63 9.83
N ARG A 171 2.64 13.93 10.06
CA ARG A 171 1.70 14.96 9.60
C ARG A 171 1.95 15.35 8.14
N GLU A 172 3.14 15.05 7.62
CA GLU A 172 3.55 15.46 6.29
C GLU A 172 2.97 14.57 5.18
N THR A 173 2.51 15.21 4.11
CA THR A 173 1.73 14.56 3.05
C THR A 173 2.51 13.48 2.32
N ILE A 174 3.79 13.72 2.04
CA ILE A 174 4.64 12.73 1.36
C ILE A 174 4.81 11.46 2.21
N ILE A 175 4.94 11.60 3.53
CA ILE A 175 5.10 10.48 4.47
C ILE A 175 3.79 9.71 4.62
N ARG A 176 2.68 10.41 4.85
CA ARG A 176 1.36 9.77 4.95
C ARG A 176 1.04 9.02 3.67
N ASN A 177 1.23 9.66 2.51
CA ASN A 177 0.99 9.06 1.21
C ASN A 177 1.81 7.77 1.03
N ALA A 178 3.11 7.83 1.30
CA ALA A 178 3.99 6.67 1.27
C ALA A 178 3.50 5.53 2.17
N MET A 179 3.06 5.86 3.40
CA MET A 179 2.52 4.87 4.34
C MET A 179 1.25 4.22 3.79
N ALA A 180 0.27 5.00 3.33
CA ALA A 180 -1.00 4.45 2.83
C ALA A 180 -0.81 3.53 1.63
N PHE A 181 0.05 3.89 0.67
CA PHE A 181 0.35 3.03 -0.46
C PHE A 181 1.07 1.74 -0.05
N LYS A 182 2.00 1.79 0.91
CA LYS A 182 2.64 0.58 1.44
C LYS A 182 1.64 -0.33 2.16
N TYR A 183 0.73 0.23 2.97
CA TYR A 183 -0.33 -0.56 3.61
C TYR A 183 -1.29 -1.17 2.59
N ALA A 184 -1.71 -0.40 1.59
CA ALA A 184 -2.58 -0.87 0.54
C ALA A 184 -1.98 -2.07 -0.20
N ASN A 185 -0.71 -1.97 -0.62
CA ASN A 185 -0.03 -3.09 -1.28
C ASN A 185 0.17 -4.28 -0.34
N ALA A 186 0.50 -4.05 0.95
CA ALA A 186 0.60 -5.12 1.92
C ALA A 186 -0.73 -5.88 2.09
N VAL A 187 -1.86 -5.16 2.15
CA VAL A 187 -3.20 -5.74 2.22
C VAL A 187 -3.53 -6.49 0.94
N ALA A 188 -3.25 -5.90 -0.23
CA ALA A 188 -3.49 -6.53 -1.53
C ALA A 188 -2.73 -7.86 -1.66
N LEU A 189 -1.44 -7.87 -1.32
CA LEU A 189 -0.59 -9.06 -1.29
C LEU A 189 -1.12 -10.11 -0.32
N PHE A 190 -1.43 -9.72 0.93
CA PHE A 190 -1.99 -10.63 1.92
C PHE A 190 -3.28 -11.29 1.39
N CYS A 191 -4.16 -10.50 0.76
CA CYS A 191 -5.42 -10.99 0.17
C CYS A 191 -5.24 -11.98 -1.00
N THR A 192 -4.03 -12.17 -1.53
CA THR A 192 -3.76 -13.21 -2.55
C THR A 192 -3.51 -14.60 -1.93
N THR A 193 -3.13 -14.64 -0.65
CA THR A 193 -2.68 -15.85 0.05
C THR A 193 -3.83 -16.82 0.38
N ALA A 194 -3.53 -18.11 0.46
CA ALA A 194 -4.43 -19.14 0.96
C ALA A 194 -4.87 -18.83 2.40
N LYS A 195 -3.99 -18.27 3.22
CA LYS A 195 -4.33 -17.88 4.59
C LYS A 195 -5.45 -16.83 4.62
N ALA A 196 -5.33 -15.76 3.83
CA ALA A 196 -6.39 -14.75 3.76
C ALA A 196 -7.72 -15.34 3.27
N LYS A 197 -7.66 -16.23 2.27
CA LYS A 197 -8.85 -16.95 1.76
C LYS A 197 -9.48 -17.88 2.79
N SER A 198 -8.69 -18.45 3.71
CA SER A 198 -9.20 -19.27 4.83
C SER A 198 -9.82 -18.42 5.96
N MET A 199 -9.32 -17.21 6.18
CA MET A 199 -9.75 -16.34 7.28
C MET A 199 -10.95 -15.46 6.92
N PHE A 200 -11.08 -15.10 5.65
CA PHE A 200 -12.06 -14.13 5.17
C PHE A 200 -12.88 -14.69 4.02
N SER A 201 -14.18 -14.41 4.04
CA SER A 201 -15.05 -14.74 2.91
C SER A 201 -14.63 -13.97 1.65
N SER A 202 -14.93 -14.52 0.47
CA SER A 202 -14.61 -13.89 -0.82
C SER A 202 -15.11 -12.46 -0.92
N ARG A 203 -16.28 -12.16 -0.33
CA ARG A 203 -16.84 -10.80 -0.26
C ARG A 203 -15.98 -9.85 0.58
N LYS A 204 -15.47 -10.31 1.73
CA LYS A 204 -14.56 -9.52 2.58
C LYS A 204 -13.21 -9.28 1.90
N VAL A 205 -12.66 -10.30 1.23
CA VAL A 205 -11.41 -10.17 0.46
C VAL A 205 -11.58 -9.16 -0.68
N ALA A 206 -12.68 -9.22 -1.42
CA ALA A 206 -12.99 -8.26 -2.48
C ALA A 206 -13.12 -6.83 -1.92
N ALA A 207 -13.81 -6.65 -0.80
CA ALA A 207 -13.93 -5.35 -0.14
C ALA A 207 -12.57 -4.81 0.34
N LEU A 208 -11.72 -5.65 0.92
CA LEU A 208 -10.37 -5.26 1.36
C LEU A 208 -9.50 -4.82 0.18
N LYS A 209 -9.52 -5.55 -0.95
CA LYS A 209 -8.80 -5.16 -2.17
C LYS A 209 -9.32 -3.82 -2.73
N LYS A 210 -10.65 -3.64 -2.73
CA LYS A 210 -11.29 -2.39 -3.14
C LYS A 210 -10.83 -1.21 -2.27
N CYS A 211 -10.85 -1.38 -0.94
CA CYS A 211 -10.36 -0.37 -0.01
C CYS A 211 -8.87 -0.11 -0.19
N ALA A 212 -8.04 -1.15 -0.37
CA ALA A 212 -6.62 -1.00 -0.64
C ALA A 212 -6.36 -0.14 -1.88
N ALA A 213 -7.15 -0.30 -2.95
CA ALA A 213 -6.98 0.49 -4.17
C ALA A 213 -7.39 1.95 -4.04
N THR A 214 -8.40 2.26 -3.23
CA THR A 214 -9.01 3.59 -3.23
C THR A 214 -8.65 4.46 -2.03
N VAL A 215 -8.42 3.86 -0.87
CA VAL A 215 -8.11 4.60 0.37
C VAL A 215 -6.84 5.46 0.25
N PRO A 216 -5.73 5.00 -0.36
CA PRO A 216 -4.56 5.84 -0.55
C PRO A 216 -4.86 7.12 -1.35
N VAL A 217 -5.68 7.02 -2.39
CA VAL A 217 -6.11 8.17 -3.21
C VAL A 217 -6.96 9.14 -2.40
N LEU A 218 -7.96 8.62 -1.68
CA LEU A 218 -8.81 9.45 -0.83
C LEU A 218 -7.97 10.23 0.18
N MET A 219 -7.06 9.55 0.86
CA MET A 219 -6.18 10.21 1.82
C MET A 219 -5.30 11.27 1.16
N MET A 220 -4.71 10.99 -0.02
CA MET A 220 -3.93 11.99 -0.75
C MET A 220 -4.75 13.22 -1.12
N ASN A 221 -5.97 13.03 -1.63
CA ASN A 221 -6.88 14.12 -1.98
C ASN A 221 -7.28 14.96 -0.77
N PHE A 222 -7.62 14.31 0.35
CA PHE A 222 -7.95 15.02 1.59
C PHE A 222 -6.77 15.83 2.12
N LEU A 223 -5.54 15.31 2.00
CA LEU A 223 -4.34 16.05 2.40
C LEU A 223 -4.08 17.26 1.50
N PHE A 224 -4.30 17.15 0.19
CA PHE A 224 -4.19 18.31 -0.71
C PHE A 224 -5.26 19.37 -0.45
N MET A 225 -6.49 18.96 -0.17
CA MET A 225 -7.56 19.89 0.20
C MET A 225 -7.30 20.60 1.55
N GLN A 226 -6.48 20.02 2.42
CA GLN A 226 -6.02 20.65 3.66
C GLN A 226 -4.87 21.66 3.46
N GLY A 227 -4.50 21.97 2.21
CA GLY A 227 -3.45 22.95 1.91
C GLY A 227 -2.03 22.40 2.04
N ALA A 228 -1.85 21.08 1.93
CA ALA A 228 -0.51 20.49 1.93
C ALA A 228 0.37 21.07 0.80
N SER A 229 1.49 21.67 1.17
CA SER A 229 2.42 22.27 0.22
C SER A 229 3.15 21.22 -0.62
N MET A 230 3.19 21.44 -1.94
CA MET A 230 3.96 20.64 -2.90
C MET A 230 5.48 20.81 -2.74
N ALA A 231 5.95 21.73 -1.90
CA ALA A 231 7.36 22.01 -1.69
C ALA A 231 8.19 20.77 -1.30
N LYS A 232 7.59 19.81 -0.56
CA LYS A 232 8.27 18.57 -0.19
C LYS A 232 8.36 17.57 -1.34
N PHE A 233 7.40 17.55 -2.27
CA PHE A 233 7.52 16.76 -3.49
C PHE A 233 8.62 17.33 -4.40
N ALA A 234 8.72 18.65 -4.51
CA ALA A 234 9.83 19.31 -5.20
C ALA A 234 11.19 18.98 -4.54
N ALA A 235 11.27 19.06 -3.21
CA ALA A 235 12.48 18.66 -2.46
C ALA A 235 12.82 17.16 -2.61
N ALA A 236 11.81 16.31 -2.81
CA ALA A 236 11.97 14.90 -3.13
C ALA A 236 12.33 14.63 -4.61
N GLY A 237 12.62 15.67 -5.38
CA GLY A 237 13.14 15.59 -6.74
C GLY A 237 12.13 15.86 -7.85
N MET A 238 10.86 16.13 -7.54
CA MET A 238 9.84 16.43 -8.56
C MET A 238 10.16 17.75 -9.27
N LYS A 239 10.66 17.67 -10.51
CA LYS A 239 11.05 18.84 -11.33
C LYS A 239 9.93 19.44 -12.18
N GLY A 240 8.75 18.82 -12.18
CA GLY A 240 7.61 19.23 -12.99
C GLY A 240 6.65 18.07 -13.25
N PRO A 241 5.65 18.25 -14.14
CA PRO A 241 4.62 17.25 -14.39
C PRO A 241 5.13 16.04 -15.18
N GLY A 242 6.40 16.04 -15.60
CA GLY A 242 7.07 14.92 -16.26
C GLY A 242 6.72 14.76 -17.75
N ILE A 243 6.83 13.53 -18.27
CA ILE A 243 6.75 13.25 -19.72
C ILE A 243 5.40 13.62 -20.35
N LEU A 244 4.32 13.64 -19.57
CA LEU A 244 2.99 14.02 -20.04
C LEU A 244 2.72 15.53 -19.93
N GLY A 245 3.70 16.33 -19.48
CA GLY A 245 3.65 17.79 -19.52
C GLY A 245 2.35 18.37 -18.93
N PRO A 246 1.61 19.24 -19.65
CA PRO A 246 0.39 19.85 -19.15
C PRO A 246 -0.70 18.87 -18.70
N VAL A 247 -0.80 17.69 -19.32
CA VAL A 247 -1.81 16.67 -18.95
C VAL A 247 -1.57 16.15 -17.54
N ALA A 248 -0.32 15.89 -17.17
CA ALA A 248 0.03 15.56 -15.79
C ALA A 248 -0.09 16.76 -14.84
N GLY A 249 0.08 17.98 -15.37
CA GLY A 249 -0.15 19.23 -14.63
C GLY A 249 -1.58 19.37 -14.10
N LEU A 250 -2.57 18.82 -14.80
CA LEU A 250 -3.98 18.83 -14.37
C LEU A 250 -4.22 18.15 -13.02
N ILE A 251 -3.38 17.19 -12.63
CA ILE A 251 -3.47 16.52 -11.32
C ILE A 251 -3.24 17.50 -10.16
N PHE A 252 -2.49 18.58 -10.40
CA PHE A 252 -2.22 19.61 -9.40
C PHE A 252 -3.26 20.73 -9.42
N HIS A 253 -4.27 20.67 -10.30
CA HIS A 253 -5.34 21.65 -10.32
C HIS A 253 -6.17 21.58 -9.03
N PRO A 254 -6.55 22.71 -8.40
CA PRO A 254 -7.27 22.71 -7.12
C PRO A 254 -8.56 21.87 -7.11
N LEU A 255 -9.29 21.87 -8.23
CA LEU A 255 -10.52 21.09 -8.38
C LEU A 255 -10.28 19.58 -8.53
N PHE A 256 -9.08 19.17 -8.98
CA PHE A 256 -8.79 17.77 -9.26
C PHE A 256 -8.92 16.90 -8.00
N GLY A 257 -8.43 17.39 -6.85
CA GLY A 257 -8.54 16.67 -5.57
C GLY A 257 -10.00 16.42 -5.16
N VAL A 258 -10.89 17.40 -5.36
CA VAL A 258 -12.32 17.26 -5.07
C VAL A 258 -12.97 16.25 -6.01
N THR A 259 -12.73 16.37 -7.32
CA THR A 259 -13.26 15.44 -8.33
C THR A 259 -12.78 14.01 -8.08
N SER A 260 -11.48 13.84 -7.81
CA SER A 260 -10.88 12.53 -7.52
C SER A 260 -11.44 11.91 -6.24
N ALA A 261 -11.71 12.72 -5.20
CA ALA A 261 -12.36 12.24 -3.98
C ALA A 261 -13.79 11.74 -4.27
N MET A 262 -14.57 12.48 -5.06
CA MET A 262 -15.92 12.08 -5.45
C MET A 262 -15.94 10.76 -6.24
N PHE A 263 -15.06 10.60 -7.24
CA PHE A 263 -14.94 9.34 -7.98
C PHE A 263 -14.46 8.19 -7.09
N SER A 264 -13.55 8.45 -6.16
CA SER A 264 -13.10 7.47 -5.18
C SER A 264 -14.25 7.00 -4.27
N LEU A 265 -15.07 7.92 -3.77
CA LEU A 265 -16.26 7.57 -2.97
C LEU A 265 -17.33 6.85 -3.78
N ALA A 266 -17.58 7.29 -5.02
CA ALA A 266 -18.53 6.65 -5.94
C ALA A 266 -18.08 5.24 -6.32
N TYR A 267 -16.78 5.01 -6.46
CA TYR A 267 -16.22 3.69 -6.64
C TYR A 267 -16.46 2.85 -5.39
N LEU A 268 -16.07 3.31 -4.19
CA LEU A 268 -16.25 2.57 -2.92
C LEU A 268 -17.71 2.20 -2.66
N SER A 269 -18.65 3.13 -2.85
CA SER A 269 -20.09 2.92 -2.65
C SER A 269 -20.72 2.02 -3.71
N GLY A 270 -20.07 1.85 -4.87
CA GLY A 270 -20.59 1.08 -6.00
C GLY A 270 -21.56 1.83 -6.91
N PHE A 271 -21.88 3.09 -6.60
CA PHE A 271 -22.87 3.91 -7.32
C PHE A 271 -22.46 4.22 -8.77
N SER A 272 -21.16 4.21 -9.10
CA SER A 272 -20.68 4.45 -10.47
C SER A 272 -19.39 3.66 -10.74
N GLY A 273 -19.38 2.38 -10.36
CA GLY A 273 -18.17 1.55 -10.34
C GLY A 273 -17.32 1.67 -11.60
N ARG A 274 -17.87 1.37 -12.78
CA ARG A 274 -17.10 1.37 -14.04
C ARG A 274 -16.56 2.75 -14.45
N ARG A 275 -17.38 3.80 -14.42
CA ARG A 275 -16.95 5.16 -14.79
C ARG A 275 -15.93 5.71 -13.80
N ALA A 276 -16.13 5.44 -12.51
CA ALA A 276 -15.18 5.80 -11.48
C ALA A 276 -13.85 5.05 -11.63
N SER A 277 -13.88 3.74 -11.94
CA SER A 277 -12.67 2.97 -12.24
C SER A 277 -11.94 3.50 -13.48
N ILE A 278 -12.63 3.99 -14.51
CA ILE A 278 -11.99 4.65 -15.67
C ILE A 278 -11.25 5.92 -15.24
N PHE A 279 -11.91 6.80 -14.48
CA PHE A 279 -11.29 8.03 -14.00
C PHE A 279 -10.04 7.74 -13.14
N LEU A 280 -10.19 6.83 -12.17
CA LEU A 280 -9.10 6.43 -11.27
C LEU A 280 -7.96 5.73 -12.04
N PHE A 281 -8.29 4.91 -13.03
CA PHE A 281 -7.31 4.31 -13.94
C PHE A 281 -6.46 5.40 -14.62
N PHE A 282 -7.07 6.41 -15.25
CA PHE A 282 -6.30 7.46 -15.90
C PHE A 282 -5.48 8.30 -14.92
N GLN A 283 -6.03 8.64 -13.76
CA GLN A 283 -5.29 9.32 -12.71
C GLN A 283 -4.03 8.54 -12.33
N PHE A 284 -4.17 7.25 -12.03
CA PHE A 284 -3.04 6.41 -11.66
C PHE A 284 -2.05 6.21 -12.79
N LEU A 285 -2.52 6.13 -14.03
CA LEU A 285 -1.66 5.99 -15.21
C LEU A 285 -0.75 7.21 -15.34
N ILE A 286 -1.32 8.41 -15.24
CA ILE A 286 -0.58 9.68 -15.30
C ILE A 286 0.43 9.77 -14.16
N VAL A 287 0.03 9.43 -12.93
CA VAL A 287 0.95 9.46 -11.76
C VAL A 287 2.08 8.46 -11.91
N THR A 288 1.79 7.25 -12.41
CA THR A 288 2.76 6.16 -12.59
C THR A 288 3.79 6.51 -13.67
N ILE A 289 3.35 7.01 -14.83
CA ILE A 289 4.23 7.27 -15.98
C ILE A 289 4.95 8.62 -15.88
N SER A 290 4.30 9.63 -15.29
CA SER A 290 4.76 11.01 -15.42
C SER A 290 5.28 11.62 -14.12
N ILE A 291 4.59 11.41 -13.00
CA ILE A 291 4.90 12.12 -11.74
C ILE A 291 5.90 11.32 -10.89
N THR A 292 5.58 10.07 -10.56
CA THR A 292 6.42 9.26 -9.67
C THR A 292 7.84 9.00 -10.18
N PRO A 293 8.10 8.86 -11.50
CA PRO A 293 9.47 8.68 -11.99
C PRO A 293 10.37 9.90 -11.79
N GLN A 294 9.80 11.09 -11.60
CA GLN A 294 10.55 12.32 -11.34
C GLN A 294 11.13 12.37 -9.93
N LEU A 295 10.60 11.59 -9.00
CA LEU A 295 11.10 11.56 -7.63
C LEU A 295 12.50 10.93 -7.58
N VAL A 296 13.23 11.28 -6.53
CA VAL A 296 14.58 10.77 -6.29
C VAL A 296 14.62 9.25 -6.31
N GLN A 297 15.71 8.65 -6.80
CA GLN A 297 15.83 7.20 -6.84
C GLN A 297 16.49 6.65 -5.57
N PRO A 298 16.11 5.45 -5.11
CA PRO A 298 15.13 4.52 -5.71
C PRO A 298 13.65 4.80 -5.36
N TRP A 299 13.35 5.88 -4.63
CA TRP A 299 12.00 6.21 -4.18
C TRP A 299 11.00 6.36 -5.33
N GLY A 300 11.37 7.05 -6.40
CA GLY A 300 10.50 7.24 -7.56
C GLY A 300 10.05 5.92 -8.18
N ARG A 301 10.99 5.01 -8.46
CA ARG A 301 10.67 3.65 -8.96
C ARG A 301 9.81 2.86 -7.98
N ALA A 302 10.07 2.96 -6.67
CA ALA A 302 9.24 2.30 -5.68
C ALA A 302 7.80 2.83 -5.69
N MET A 303 7.63 4.15 -5.78
CA MET A 303 6.31 4.78 -5.89
C MET A 303 5.61 4.45 -7.21
N THR A 304 6.34 4.40 -8.32
CA THR A 304 5.82 3.93 -9.61
C THR A 304 5.24 2.53 -9.48
N ALA A 305 5.94 1.60 -8.82
CA ALA A 305 5.41 0.26 -8.58
C ALA A 305 4.16 0.28 -7.69
N LEU A 306 4.15 1.02 -6.58
CA LEU A 306 2.98 1.14 -5.71
C LEU A 306 1.74 1.66 -6.48
N HIS A 307 1.91 2.68 -7.32
CA HIS A 307 0.83 3.26 -8.12
C HIS A 307 0.40 2.32 -9.27
N LEU A 308 1.35 1.62 -9.90
CA LEU A 308 1.06 0.60 -10.89
C LEU A 308 0.19 -0.53 -10.30
N GLY A 309 0.47 -0.94 -9.06
CA GLY A 309 -0.36 -1.96 -8.38
C GLY A 309 -1.83 -1.54 -8.31
N GLN A 310 -2.09 -0.29 -7.93
CA GLN A 310 -3.47 0.23 -7.86
C GLN A 310 -4.06 0.49 -9.24
N LEU A 311 -3.26 0.99 -10.19
CA LEU A 311 -3.65 1.14 -11.58
C LEU A 311 -4.22 -0.16 -12.14
N MET A 312 -3.55 -1.29 -11.88
CA MET A 312 -3.96 -2.59 -12.40
C MET A 312 -5.25 -3.11 -11.77
N VAL A 313 -5.56 -2.74 -10.53
CA VAL A 313 -6.87 -3.03 -9.91
C VAL A 313 -7.99 -2.38 -10.73
N PHE A 314 -7.87 -1.08 -11.01
CA PHE A 314 -8.88 -0.37 -11.81
C PHE A 314 -8.91 -0.84 -13.27
N ALA A 315 -7.75 -1.12 -13.86
CA ALA A 315 -7.65 -1.66 -15.22
C ALA A 315 -8.42 -2.97 -15.37
N ASN A 316 -8.36 -3.86 -14.38
CA ASN A 316 -9.08 -5.13 -14.38
C ASN A 316 -10.61 -4.97 -14.27
N GLU A 317 -11.10 -3.79 -13.86
CA GLU A 317 -12.52 -3.50 -13.75
C GLU A 317 -13.09 -2.74 -14.95
N CYS A 318 -12.31 -1.84 -15.54
CA CYS A 318 -12.78 -1.00 -16.63
C CYS A 318 -12.30 -1.44 -18.03
N ILE A 319 -11.25 -2.26 -18.12
CA ILE A 319 -10.67 -2.70 -19.38
C ILE A 319 -10.93 -4.20 -19.58
N PRO A 320 -11.49 -4.63 -20.73
CA PRO A 320 -11.63 -6.05 -21.05
C PRO A 320 -10.31 -6.81 -20.92
N LYS A 321 -10.38 -8.09 -20.55
CA LYS A 321 -9.19 -8.91 -20.27
C LYS A 321 -8.17 -8.90 -21.41
N ASP A 322 -8.64 -8.94 -22.65
CA ASP A 322 -7.82 -9.04 -23.85
C ASP A 322 -7.64 -7.71 -24.60
N SER A 323 -7.95 -6.57 -23.95
CA SER A 323 -7.79 -5.22 -24.50
C SER A 323 -6.89 -4.37 -23.62
N LEU A 324 -6.18 -3.40 -24.19
CA LEU A 324 -5.50 -2.32 -23.45
C LEU A 324 -6.36 -1.05 -23.36
N ILE A 325 -7.49 -1.03 -24.06
CA ILE A 325 -8.38 0.13 -24.18
C ILE A 325 -9.67 -0.15 -23.40
N PRO A 326 -10.11 0.77 -22.51
CA PRO A 326 -11.39 0.66 -21.84
C PRO A 326 -12.53 0.49 -22.86
N ARG A 327 -13.51 -0.37 -22.57
CA ARG A 327 -14.77 -0.33 -23.32
C ARG A 327 -15.62 0.81 -22.75
N PHE A 328 -16.13 1.67 -23.61
CA PHE A 328 -17.08 2.71 -23.23
C PHE A 328 -18.50 2.13 -23.11
#